data_AF-A0A6N2HY38-F1
#
_entry.id   AF-A0A6N2HY38-F1
#
_cell.length_a   1.000
_cell.length_b   1.000
_cell.length_c   1.000
_cell.angle_alpha   90.00
_cell.angle_beta   90.00
_cell.angle_gamma   90.00
#
_symmetry.space_group_name_H-M   'P 1'
#
loop_
_entity.id
_entity.type
_entity.pdbx_description
1 polymer ?
#
loop_
_entity_poly.entity_id
_entity_poly.type
_entity_poly.pdbx_seq_one_letter_code
_entity_poly.pdbx_strand_id
1 'polypeptide(L)'
;MGRAADDPHGPGKRLIADERLRGELELCDRWGIPHSQFRGIGDGTWTPRDRAKALAYLEYQRTVCPQCNTRYDDWDHGGPGEDDAYAVTVQRCVGCQVIADKQAELGRDGDADNHGMKVALIPAATAAAIEAQKELASTRRTRTTDDD
;
A
#
# COMPACT_ATOMS: atom_id res chain seq x y z
N MET A 1 -43.84 3.06 -27.18
CA MET A 1 -42.73 2.68 -26.28
C MET A 1 -41.72 3.81 -26.29
N GLY A 2 -41.79 4.72 -25.31
CA GLY A 2 -40.84 5.84 -25.20
C GLY A 2 -39.58 5.36 -24.48
N ARG A 3 -38.41 5.46 -25.13
CA ARG A 3 -37.11 5.28 -24.47
C ARG A 3 -36.97 6.39 -23.41
N ALA A 4 -36.78 5.99 -22.16
CA ALA A 4 -36.40 6.92 -21.10
C ALA A 4 -35.08 7.60 -21.51
N ALA A 5 -35.04 8.93 -21.45
CA ALA A 5 -33.84 9.70 -21.69
C ALA A 5 -32.77 9.28 -20.68
N ASP A 6 -31.63 8.85 -21.19
CA ASP A 6 -30.49 8.42 -20.40
C ASP A 6 -29.87 9.66 -19.73
N ASP A 7 -30.18 9.89 -18.45
CA ASP A 7 -29.67 11.05 -17.71
C ASP A 7 -28.13 10.93 -17.60
N PRO A 8 -27.35 11.86 -18.17
CA PRO A 8 -25.88 11.86 -18.06
C PRO A 8 -25.40 12.12 -16.61
N HIS A 9 -26.30 12.43 -15.69
CA HIS A 9 -26.02 12.71 -14.27
C HIS A 9 -26.47 11.61 -13.30
N GLY A 10 -26.78 10.41 -13.81
CA GLY A 10 -27.08 9.25 -12.96
C GLY A 10 -26.01 9.00 -11.88
N PRO A 11 -26.41 8.50 -10.68
CA PRO A 11 -25.48 8.20 -9.60
C PRO A 11 -24.36 7.28 -10.10
N GLY A 12 -23.10 7.68 -9.92
CA GLY A 12 -21.91 6.92 -10.32
C GLY A 12 -21.29 7.28 -11.68
N LYS A 13 -22.04 7.81 -12.66
CA LYS A 13 -21.48 8.15 -14.00
C LYS A 13 -20.34 9.18 -13.93
N ARG A 14 -20.44 10.15 -13.02
CA ARG A 14 -19.38 11.14 -12.76
C ARG A 14 -18.16 10.56 -12.05
N LEU A 15 -18.31 9.50 -11.27
CA LEU A 15 -17.17 8.90 -10.55
C LEU A 15 -16.23 8.18 -11.50
N ILE A 16 -16.77 7.48 -12.50
CA ILE A 16 -15.94 6.74 -13.47
C ILE A 16 -15.08 7.70 -14.30
N ALA A 17 -15.66 8.82 -14.74
CA ALA A 17 -15.00 9.77 -15.64
C ALA A 17 -14.12 10.84 -14.93
N ASP A 18 -14.36 11.13 -13.65
CA ASP A 18 -13.68 12.21 -12.91
C ASP A 18 -12.62 11.64 -11.95
N GLU A 19 -11.39 11.49 -12.45
CA GLU A 19 -10.26 10.98 -11.66
C GLU A 19 -9.97 11.80 -10.41
N ARG A 20 -10.10 13.13 -10.49
CA ARG A 20 -9.90 14.02 -9.34
C ARG A 20 -10.92 13.71 -8.27
N LEU A 21 -12.21 13.64 -8.62
CA LEU A 21 -13.27 13.30 -7.67
C LEU A 21 -13.05 11.92 -7.04
N ARG A 22 -12.54 10.93 -7.80
CA ARG A 22 -12.19 9.61 -7.24
C ARG A 22 -11.07 9.72 -6.20
N GLY A 23 -9.99 10.43 -6.51
CA GLY A 23 -8.89 10.62 -5.57
C GLY A 23 -9.33 11.37 -4.30
N GLU A 24 -10.18 12.38 -4.42
CA GLU A 24 -10.76 13.09 -3.27
C GLU A 24 -11.56 12.13 -2.38
N LEU A 25 -12.39 11.26 -2.97
CA LEU A 25 -13.22 10.31 -2.22
C LEU A 25 -12.42 9.15 -1.62
N GLU A 26 -11.33 8.71 -2.25
CA GLU A 26 -10.40 7.72 -1.67
C GLU A 26 -9.81 8.22 -0.35
N LEU A 27 -9.38 9.48 -0.32
CA LEU A 27 -8.85 10.10 0.89
C LEU A 27 -9.95 10.27 1.95
N CYS A 28 -11.15 10.67 1.54
CA CYS A 28 -12.30 10.79 2.44
C CYS A 28 -12.66 9.46 3.10
N ASP A 29 -12.68 8.36 2.34
CA ASP A 29 -12.94 7.00 2.82
C ASP A 29 -11.86 6.56 3.82
N ARG A 30 -10.58 6.72 3.45
CA ARG A 30 -9.43 6.38 4.31
C ARG A 30 -9.42 7.15 5.63
N TRP A 31 -9.83 8.40 5.63
CA TRP A 31 -9.84 9.26 6.82
C TRP A 31 -11.17 9.24 7.58
N GLY A 32 -12.22 8.66 7.01
CA GLY A 32 -13.55 8.63 7.61
C GLY A 32 -14.23 10.00 7.69
N ILE A 33 -13.98 10.90 6.73
CA ILE A 33 -14.50 12.28 6.73
C ILE A 33 -15.48 12.54 5.57
N PRO A 34 -16.46 13.45 5.71
CA PRO A 34 -17.32 13.85 4.60
C PRO A 34 -16.55 14.67 3.56
N HIS A 35 -16.91 14.52 2.28
CA HIS A 35 -16.25 15.24 1.18
C HIS A 35 -16.38 16.78 1.30
N SER A 36 -17.46 17.29 1.90
CA SER A 36 -17.57 18.72 2.24
C SER A 36 -16.47 19.21 3.20
N GLN A 37 -16.12 18.42 4.22
CA GLN A 37 -15.02 18.72 5.13
C GLN A 37 -13.67 18.65 4.40
N PHE A 38 -13.45 17.61 3.58
CA PHE A 38 -12.23 17.51 2.76
C PHE A 38 -12.00 18.76 1.90
N ARG A 39 -13.09 19.34 1.36
CA ARG A 39 -13.07 20.57 0.56
C ARG A 39 -12.96 21.86 1.38
N GLY A 40 -12.91 21.79 2.70
CA GLY A 40 -12.85 22.95 3.59
C GLY A 40 -14.15 23.75 3.67
N ILE A 41 -15.29 23.18 3.26
CA ILE A 41 -16.61 23.85 3.26
C ILE A 41 -17.62 23.26 4.26
N GLY A 42 -17.21 22.25 5.04
CA GLY A 42 -18.05 21.55 6.00
C GLY A 42 -17.46 21.54 7.40
N ASP A 43 -18.31 21.38 8.40
CA ASP A 43 -17.97 21.32 9.84
C ASP A 43 -17.74 19.87 10.34
N GLY A 44 -17.68 18.91 9.42
CA GLY A 44 -17.62 17.47 9.71
C GLY A 44 -18.98 16.78 9.78
N THR A 45 -20.08 17.52 9.63
CA THR A 45 -21.41 16.91 9.52
C THR A 45 -21.59 16.21 8.18
N TRP A 46 -22.04 14.96 8.22
CA TRP A 46 -22.40 14.21 7.02
C TRP A 46 -23.68 14.75 6.39
N THR A 47 -23.54 15.51 5.31
CA THR A 47 -24.69 15.99 4.53
C THR A 47 -25.31 14.85 3.70
N PRO A 48 -26.57 14.96 3.25
CA PRO A 48 -27.15 13.99 2.31
C PRO A 48 -26.29 13.79 1.05
N ARG A 49 -25.67 14.88 0.56
CA ARG A 49 -24.80 14.84 -0.61
C ARG A 49 -23.50 14.09 -0.33
N ASP A 50 -22.91 14.23 0.86
CA ASP A 50 -21.68 13.51 1.21
C ASP A 50 -21.94 12.02 1.41
N ARG A 51 -23.07 11.65 2.03
CA ARG A 51 -23.51 10.26 2.12
C ARG A 51 -23.72 9.64 0.74
N ALA A 52 -24.37 10.36 -0.18
CA ALA A 52 -24.58 9.88 -1.53
C ALA A 52 -23.26 9.63 -2.27
N LYS A 53 -22.27 10.51 -2.11
CA LYS A 53 -20.93 10.30 -2.69
C LYS A 53 -20.22 9.11 -2.07
N ALA A 54 -20.25 8.96 -0.74
CA ALA A 54 -19.59 7.84 -0.07
C ALA A 54 -20.19 6.50 -0.49
N LEU A 55 -21.52 6.40 -0.55
CA LEU A 55 -22.20 5.20 -1.05
C LEU A 55 -21.87 4.91 -2.52
N ALA A 56 -21.82 5.94 -3.35
CA ALA A 56 -21.44 5.79 -4.76
C ALA A 56 -19.97 5.38 -4.93
N TYR A 57 -19.07 5.87 -4.07
CA TYR A 57 -17.66 5.47 -4.06
C TYR A 57 -17.49 4.02 -3.59
N LEU A 58 -18.23 3.60 -2.55
CA LEU A 58 -18.25 2.21 -2.10
C LEU A 58 -18.72 1.26 -3.22
N GLU A 59 -19.74 1.64 -3.97
CA GLU A 59 -20.21 0.85 -5.10
C GLU A 59 -19.17 0.82 -6.23
N TYR A 60 -18.51 1.94 -6.50
CA TYR A 60 -17.40 1.99 -7.44
C TYR A 60 -16.26 1.02 -7.02
N GLN A 61 -15.85 1.03 -5.76
CA GLN A 61 -14.78 0.14 -5.25
C GLN A 61 -15.08 -1.35 -5.48
N ARG A 62 -16.36 -1.76 -5.41
CA ARG A 62 -16.77 -3.16 -5.70
C ARG A 62 -16.55 -3.57 -7.14
N THR A 63 -16.46 -2.61 -8.06
CA THR A 63 -16.19 -2.87 -9.48
C THR A 63 -14.69 -2.93 -9.80
N VAL A 64 -13.84 -2.56 -8.84
CA VAL A 64 -12.38 -2.49 -9.02
C VAL A 64 -11.73 -3.73 -8.41
N CYS A 65 -10.76 -4.31 -9.12
CA CYS A 65 -10.00 -5.44 -8.62
C CYS A 65 -9.11 -5.00 -7.43
N PRO A 66 -9.20 -5.65 -6.25
CA PRO A 66 -8.39 -5.25 -5.09
C PRO A 66 -6.89 -5.54 -5.25
N GLN A 67 -6.49 -6.34 -6.24
CA GLN A 67 -5.09 -6.68 -6.49
C GLN A 67 -4.41 -5.68 -7.44
N CYS A 68 -5.01 -5.42 -8.61
CA CYS A 68 -4.40 -4.57 -9.63
C CYS A 68 -4.99 -3.16 -9.71
N ASN A 69 -6.05 -2.88 -8.94
CA ASN A 69 -6.78 -1.61 -8.93
C ASN A 69 -7.39 -1.19 -10.28
N THR A 70 -7.54 -2.14 -11.21
CA THR A 70 -8.22 -1.94 -12.50
C THR A 70 -9.65 -2.46 -12.43
N ARG A 71 -10.59 -1.75 -13.07
CA ARG A 71 -11.97 -2.21 -13.25
C ARG A 71 -12.07 -3.10 -14.49
N TYR A 72 -12.94 -4.11 -14.44
CA TYR A 72 -13.14 -5.04 -15.55
C TYR A 72 -13.59 -4.34 -16.85
N ASP A 73 -14.56 -3.43 -16.76
CA ASP A 73 -15.07 -2.70 -17.94
C ASP A 73 -14.06 -1.68 -18.51
N ASP A 74 -13.04 -1.31 -17.74
CA ASP A 74 -11.95 -0.43 -18.19
C ASP A 74 -10.79 -1.26 -18.78
N TRP A 75 -10.89 -2.59 -18.75
CA TRP A 75 -9.88 -3.49 -19.30
C TRP A 75 -10.00 -3.56 -20.81
N ASP A 76 -8.98 -3.06 -21.51
CA ASP A 76 -8.85 -3.23 -22.94
C ASP A 76 -8.15 -4.56 -23.23
N HIS A 77 -8.94 -5.53 -23.71
CA HIS A 77 -8.50 -6.86 -24.11
C HIS A 77 -7.76 -6.88 -25.47
N GLY A 78 -7.59 -5.72 -26.11
CA GLY A 78 -7.11 -5.64 -27.49
C GLY A 78 -8.12 -6.18 -28.50
N GLY A 79 -7.84 -5.98 -29.79
CA GLY A 79 -8.57 -6.61 -30.88
C GLY A 79 -8.17 -8.07 -31.12
N PRO A 80 -8.88 -8.80 -32.01
CA PRO A 80 -8.48 -10.15 -32.41
C PRO A 80 -7.05 -10.19 -32.98
N GLY A 81 -6.12 -10.79 -32.25
CA GLY A 81 -4.70 -10.91 -32.63
C GLY A 81 -3.80 -9.79 -32.09
N GLU A 82 -4.31 -8.92 -31.22
CA GLU A 82 -3.54 -7.93 -30.48
C GLU A 82 -3.28 -8.43 -29.05
N ASP A 83 -2.22 -7.93 -28.42
CA ASP A 83 -1.92 -8.19 -27.01
C ASP A 83 -2.86 -7.38 -26.09
N ASP A 84 -3.13 -7.89 -24.88
CA ASP A 84 -3.83 -7.12 -23.84
C ASP A 84 -3.11 -5.78 -23.57
N ALA A 85 -3.86 -4.74 -23.22
CA ALA A 85 -3.27 -3.42 -22.90
C ALA A 85 -2.31 -3.45 -21.69
N TYR A 86 -2.36 -4.49 -20.86
CA TYR A 86 -1.51 -4.67 -19.69
C TYR A 86 -0.78 -6.02 -19.70
N ALA A 87 0.55 -5.97 -19.66
CA ALA A 87 1.39 -7.15 -19.48
C ALA A 87 1.71 -7.40 -17.99
N VAL A 88 1.61 -8.65 -17.54
CA VAL A 88 2.09 -9.05 -16.21
C VAL A 88 3.62 -9.07 -16.20
N THR A 89 4.24 -8.36 -15.26
CA THR A 89 5.68 -8.38 -15.05
C THR A 89 6.04 -8.94 -13.68
N VAL A 90 7.13 -9.69 -13.61
CA VAL A 90 7.72 -10.14 -12.34
C VAL A 90 8.91 -9.24 -12.03
N GLN A 91 8.85 -8.54 -10.89
CA GLN A 91 9.91 -7.67 -10.43
C GLN A 91 10.59 -8.28 -9.20
N ARG A 92 11.91 -8.43 -9.26
CA ARG A 92 12.71 -8.90 -8.13
C ARG A 92 13.20 -7.70 -7.32
N CYS A 93 12.73 -7.57 -6.07
CA CYS A 93 13.31 -6.63 -5.13
C CYS A 93 14.61 -7.21 -4.54
N VAL A 94 15.75 -6.57 -4.81
CA VAL A 94 17.07 -7.00 -4.31
C VAL A 94 17.09 -7.06 -2.78
N GLY A 95 16.50 -6.07 -2.10
CA GLY A 95 16.44 -6.05 -0.64
C GLY A 95 15.64 -7.23 -0.06
N CYS A 96 14.46 -7.52 -0.62
CA CYS A 96 13.67 -8.68 -0.19
C CYS A 96 14.39 -10.00 -0.45
N GLN A 97 15.12 -10.10 -1.57
CA GLN A 97 15.93 -11.28 -1.85
C GLN A 97 17.01 -11.47 -0.78
N VAL A 98 17.79 -10.43 -0.45
CA VAL A 98 18.85 -10.50 0.56
C VAL A 98 18.29 -10.89 1.94
N ILE A 99 17.12 -10.37 2.32
CA ILE A 99 16.43 -10.78 3.55
C ILE A 99 16.10 -12.27 3.52
N ALA A 100 15.46 -12.73 2.43
CA ALA A 100 15.06 -14.14 2.29
C ALA A 100 16.27 -15.08 2.30
N ASP A 101 17.35 -14.71 1.60
CA ASP A 101 18.60 -15.48 1.56
C ASP A 101 19.21 -15.61 2.97
N LYS A 102 19.23 -14.53 3.76
CA LYS A 102 19.75 -14.56 5.14
C LYS A 102 18.84 -15.35 6.09
N GLN A 103 17.51 -15.27 5.92
CA GLN A 103 16.58 -16.10 6.68
C GLN A 103 16.76 -17.59 6.37
N ALA A 104 16.97 -17.93 5.09
CA ALA A 104 17.24 -19.31 4.67
C ALA A 104 18.61 -19.83 5.14
N GLU A 105 19.61 -18.96 5.28
CA GLU A 105 20.88 -19.28 5.94
C GLU A 105 20.66 -19.64 7.42
N LEU A 106 20.04 -18.75 8.20
CA LEU A 106 19.77 -18.99 9.63
C LEU A 106 18.90 -20.24 9.89
N GLY A 107 17.98 -20.54 8.98
CA GLY A 107 17.14 -21.73 9.06
C GLY A 107 17.87 -23.05 8.75
N ARG A 108 19.00 -23.02 8.01
CA ARG A 108 19.79 -24.22 7.67
C ARG A 108 20.70 -24.66 8.80
N ASP A 109 21.18 -23.72 9.61
CA ASP A 109 22.13 -24.03 10.67
C ASP A 109 21.51 -24.84 11.82
N GLY A 110 20.18 -24.93 11.90
CA GLY A 110 19.45 -25.78 12.85
C GLY A 110 19.71 -25.44 14.33
N ASP A 111 20.40 -24.33 14.59
CA ASP A 111 20.77 -23.88 15.91
C ASP A 111 19.53 -23.39 16.66
N ALA A 112 19.31 -23.93 17.87
CA ALA A 112 18.22 -23.52 18.74
C ALA A 112 18.33 -22.03 19.12
N ASP A 113 19.55 -21.47 19.10
CA ASP A 113 19.79 -20.06 19.39
C ASP A 113 19.23 -19.14 18.29
N ASN A 114 18.98 -19.64 17.07
CA ASN A 114 18.38 -18.84 16.00
C ASN A 114 16.87 -18.60 16.17
N HIS A 115 16.21 -19.31 17.11
CA HIS A 115 14.80 -19.09 17.38
C HIS A 115 14.54 -17.68 17.94
N GLY A 116 13.58 -16.98 17.33
CA GLY A 116 13.20 -15.62 17.74
C GLY A 116 14.04 -14.50 17.12
N MET A 117 15.05 -14.83 16.30
CA MET A 117 15.81 -13.82 15.56
C MET A 117 14.98 -13.21 14.42
N LYS A 118 15.19 -11.91 14.15
CA LYS A 118 14.60 -11.19 13.02
C LYS A 118 15.69 -10.69 12.08
N VAL A 119 15.49 -10.90 10.78
CA VAL A 119 16.34 -10.33 9.73
C VAL A 119 15.74 -9.01 9.28
N ALA A 120 16.53 -7.95 9.28
CA ALA A 120 16.13 -6.62 8.84
C ALA A 120 17.26 -5.96 8.05
N LEU A 121 16.89 -5.08 7.13
CA LEU A 121 17.82 -4.18 6.46
C LEU A 121 17.84 -2.85 7.21
N ILE A 122 19.04 -2.40 7.57
CA ILE A 122 19.28 -1.07 8.16
C ILE A 122 20.29 -0.32 7.28
N PRO A 123 20.29 1.02 7.30
CA PRO A 123 21.30 1.80 6.60
C PRO A 123 22.72 1.39 7.04
N ALA A 124 23.67 1.35 6.09
CA ALA A 124 25.03 0.91 6.36
C ALA A 124 25.72 1.73 7.48
N ALA A 125 25.49 3.05 7.50
CA ALA A 125 25.98 3.91 8.57
C ALA A 125 25.42 3.52 9.94
N THR A 126 24.14 3.11 10.01
CA THR A 126 23.52 2.62 11.24
C THR A 126 24.13 1.29 11.68
N ALA A 127 24.38 0.37 10.75
CA ALA A 127 25.06 -0.90 11.06
C ALA A 127 26.46 -0.68 11.64
N ALA A 128 27.27 0.16 10.97
CA ALA A 128 28.63 0.49 11.43
C ALA A 128 28.63 1.16 12.81
N ALA A 129 27.67 2.06 13.07
CA ALA A 129 27.53 2.68 14.39
C ALA A 129 27.18 1.66 15.48
N ILE A 130 26.28 0.70 15.20
CA ILE A 130 25.92 -0.36 16.15
C ILE A 130 27.14 -1.26 16.43
N GLU A 131 27.93 -1.61 15.42
CA GLU A 131 29.16 -2.40 15.60
C GLU A 131 30.19 -1.66 16.44
N ALA A 132 30.48 -0.39 16.13
CA ALA A 132 31.39 0.43 16.91
C ALA A 132 30.96 0.54 18.38
N GLN A 133 29.66 0.67 18.65
CA GLN A 133 29.13 0.67 20.01
C GLN A 133 29.34 -0.67 20.74
N LYS A 134 29.17 -1.81 20.04
CA LYS A 134 29.41 -3.15 20.62
C LYS A 134 30.90 -3.34 20.96
N GLU A 135 31.81 -2.90 20.10
CA GLU A 135 33.26 -2.98 20.32
C GLU A 135 33.72 -2.13 21.50
N LEU A 136 33.19 -0.91 21.64
CA LEU A 136 33.45 -0.05 22.79
C LEU A 136 32.94 -0.70 24.09
N ALA A 137 31.74 -1.31 24.05
CA ALA A 137 31.16 -1.98 25.21
C ALA A 137 31.95 -3.24 25.62
N SER A 138 32.44 -4.03 24.66
CA SER A 138 33.24 -5.22 24.95
C SER A 138 34.59 -4.85 25.55
N THR A 139 35.30 -3.87 24.97
CA THR A 139 36.61 -3.40 25.45
C THR A 139 36.54 -2.84 26.87
N ARG A 140 35.46 -2.11 27.20
CA ARG A 140 35.21 -1.62 28.56
C ARG A 140 35.01 -2.76 29.56
N ARG A 141 34.32 -3.85 29.15
CA ARG A 141 34.10 -5.02 30.02
C ARG A 141 35.43 -5.72 30.33
N THR A 142 36.28 -5.95 29.33
CA THR A 142 37.58 -6.62 29.52
C THR A 142 38.51 -5.84 30.45
N ARG A 143 38.56 -4.52 30.31
CA ARG A 143 39.39 -3.68 31.19
C ARG A 143 38.94 -3.69 32.64
N THR A 144 37.66 -3.95 32.91
CA THR A 144 37.14 -3.99 34.28
C THR A 144 37.47 -5.32 34.97
N THR A 145 37.67 -6.40 34.20
CA THR A 145 38.04 -7.72 34.75
C THR A 145 39.53 -7.92 34.98
N ASP A 146 40.38 -7.07 34.38
CA ASP A 146 41.85 -7.13 34.55
C ASP A 146 42.35 -6.25 35.72
N ASP A 147 41.49 -5.43 36.32
CA ASP A 147 41.80 -4.51 37.44
C ASP A 147 41.35 -5.05 38.82
N ASP A 148 40.84 -6.29 38.91
CA ASP A 148 40.49 -7.03 40.16
C ASP A 148 41.51 -8.16 40.45
#